data_AF-A0A1F6YT59-F1
#
_entry.id   AF-A0A1F6YT59-F1
#
_cell.length_a   1.000
_cell.length_b   1.000
_cell.length_c   1.000
_cell.angle_alpha   90.00
_cell.angle_beta   90.00
_cell.angle_gamma   90.00
#
_symmetry.space_group_name_H-M   'P 1'
#
loop_
_entity.id
_entity.type
_entity.pdbx_description
1 polymer ?
#
loop_
_entity_poly.entity_id
_entity_poly.type
_entity_poly.pdbx_seq_one_letter_code
_entity_poly.pdbx_strand_id
1 'polypeptide(L)'
;MNEIIYILINEAMPGYVKIGRTTTSFEQRIKELSASTSIPLPFTCFYACTVKDSAFVEHQLHDAFDNNRVNPRREFFQIDPERVVSALKLAEIENITPKKDIVENKEDQKALNEVRERRAPFRFDMVGIPAGSEIVFSRDENIKAKVIDNRFIELNGEKTRLSASAQKLLGYDYEVAGTLYWMYEGETLDERRLRMEGEE
;
A
#
# COMPACT_ATOMS: atom_id res chain seq x y z
N MET A 1 30.77 5.10 14.54
CA MET A 1 30.16 4.89 13.21
C MET A 1 28.80 4.30 13.50
N ASN A 2 27.72 4.88 12.99
CA ASN A 2 26.38 4.42 13.37
C ASN A 2 26.03 3.18 12.54
N GLU A 3 25.80 2.07 13.21
CA GLU A 3 25.36 0.82 12.59
C GLU A 3 23.84 0.80 12.54
N ILE A 4 23.27 0.58 11.36
CA ILE A 4 21.84 0.78 11.10
C ILE A 4 21.23 -0.52 10.62
N ILE A 5 20.09 -0.88 11.20
CA ILE A 5 19.16 -1.87 10.66
C ILE A 5 17.98 -1.14 10.04
N TYR A 6 17.53 -1.62 8.89
CA TYR A 6 16.38 -1.09 8.20
C TYR A 6 15.44 -2.19 7.72
N ILE A 7 14.17 -1.81 7.64
CA ILE A 7 13.07 -2.60 7.09
C ILE A 7 12.53 -1.80 5.92
N LEU A 8 12.72 -2.33 4.71
CA LEU A 8 12.24 -1.73 3.48
C LEU A 8 11.04 -2.51 2.95
N ILE A 9 10.10 -1.78 2.38
CA ILE A 9 8.97 -2.32 1.62
C ILE A 9 9.05 -1.84 0.18
N ASN A 10 8.34 -2.52 -0.70
CA ASN A 10 8.26 -2.15 -2.09
C ASN A 10 6.81 -2.21 -2.55
N GLU A 11 6.32 -1.12 -3.13
CA GLU A 11 4.93 -1.06 -3.59
C GLU A 11 4.65 -2.01 -4.76
N ALA A 12 5.61 -2.68 -5.38
CA ALA A 12 5.34 -3.73 -6.35
C ALA A 12 5.32 -5.15 -5.74
N MET A 13 5.71 -5.28 -4.46
CA MET A 13 5.83 -6.57 -3.77
C MET A 13 5.03 -6.56 -2.44
N PRO A 14 3.67 -6.53 -2.48
CA PRO A 14 2.84 -6.56 -1.28
C PRO A 14 3.16 -7.72 -0.35
N GLY A 15 3.19 -7.44 0.96
CA GLY A 15 3.41 -8.46 1.99
C GLY A 15 4.85 -8.96 2.09
N TYR A 16 5.77 -8.41 1.28
CA TYR A 16 7.20 -8.67 1.40
C TYR A 16 7.92 -7.53 2.07
N VAL A 17 8.85 -7.87 2.96
CA VAL A 17 9.75 -6.94 3.62
C VAL A 17 11.19 -7.34 3.34
N LYS A 18 12.06 -6.35 3.12
CA LYS A 18 13.50 -6.53 3.08
C LYS A 18 14.09 -6.09 4.41
N ILE A 19 14.79 -7.00 5.08
CA ILE A 19 15.52 -6.71 6.31
C ILE A 19 17.00 -6.62 5.95
N GLY A 20 17.60 -5.45 6.11
CA GLY A 20 19.01 -5.27 5.79
C GLY A 20 19.70 -4.34 6.77
N ARG A 21 21.02 -4.25 6.62
CA ARG A 21 21.87 -3.34 7.39
C ARG A 21 22.74 -2.43 6.54
N THR A 22 23.29 -1.41 7.18
CA THR A 22 24.38 -0.60 6.66
C THR A 22 25.23 -0.03 7.78
N THR A 23 26.51 0.17 7.50
CA THR A 23 27.47 0.88 8.37
C THR A 23 27.88 2.23 7.78
N THR A 24 27.33 2.58 6.61
CA THR A 24 27.62 3.80 5.85
C THR A 24 26.37 4.67 5.74
N SER A 25 26.29 5.53 4.71
CA SER A 25 25.13 6.38 4.47
C SER A 25 23.87 5.55 4.19
N PHE A 26 22.89 5.67 5.07
CA PHE A 26 21.60 5.01 4.95
C PHE A 26 20.81 5.48 3.71
N GLU A 27 20.76 6.78 3.46
CA GLU A 27 20.08 7.33 2.30
C GLU A 27 20.70 6.84 0.99
N GLN A 28 22.03 6.82 0.91
CA GLN A 28 22.74 6.31 -0.26
C GLN A 28 22.44 4.83 -0.47
N ARG A 29 22.42 4.03 0.60
CA ARG A 29 22.12 2.60 0.53
C ARG A 29 20.72 2.33 -0.01
N ILE A 30 19.70 3.10 0.39
CA ILE A 30 18.34 2.96 -0.14
C ILE A 30 18.31 3.28 -1.64
N LYS A 31 18.98 4.36 -2.06
CA LYS A 31 19.06 4.73 -3.48
C LYS A 31 19.74 3.65 -4.31
N GLU A 32 20.89 3.14 -3.86
CA GLU A 32 21.61 2.05 -4.53
C GLU A 32 20.76 0.78 -4.69
N LEU A 33 20.01 0.40 -3.65
CA LEU A 33 19.11 -0.76 -3.70
C LEU A 33 17.93 -0.52 -4.66
N SER A 34 17.44 0.71 -4.73
CA SER A 34 16.29 1.11 -5.56
C SER A 34 16.67 1.30 -7.03
N ALA A 35 17.91 1.68 -7.32
CA ALA A 35 18.42 1.88 -8.69
C ALA A 35 18.60 0.56 -9.47
N SER A 36 18.50 -0.60 -8.80
CA SER A 36 18.61 -1.89 -9.47
C SER A 36 17.44 -2.12 -10.42
N THR A 37 17.73 -2.34 -11.70
CA THR A 37 16.73 -2.69 -12.73
C THR A 37 16.00 -4.02 -12.47
N SER A 38 16.45 -4.80 -11.48
CA SER A 38 15.78 -6.03 -11.03
C SER A 38 14.63 -5.76 -10.04
N ILE A 39 14.41 -4.50 -9.63
CA ILE A 39 13.32 -4.09 -8.75
C ILE A 39 12.44 -3.11 -9.54
N PRO A 40 11.11 -3.35 -9.64
CA PRO A 40 10.22 -2.56 -10.50
C PRO A 40 9.85 -1.17 -9.97
N LEU A 41 9.98 -0.93 -8.66
CA LEU A 41 9.70 0.35 -8.00
C LEU A 41 10.78 0.63 -6.95
N PRO A 42 11.02 1.89 -6.55
CA PRO A 42 11.95 2.19 -5.46
C PRO A 42 11.48 1.58 -4.14
N PHE A 43 12.43 1.28 -3.25
CA PHE A 43 12.13 0.89 -1.89
C PHE A 43 11.66 2.08 -1.06
N THR A 44 10.73 1.83 -0.15
CA THR A 44 10.36 2.77 0.90
C THR A 44 10.74 2.25 2.26
N CYS A 45 11.27 3.15 3.10
CA CYS A 45 11.69 2.81 4.45
C CYS A 45 10.45 2.72 5.34
N PHE A 46 10.11 1.49 5.76
CA PHE A 46 9.09 1.29 6.77
C PHE A 46 9.62 1.63 8.16
N TYR A 47 10.86 1.23 8.45
CA TYR A 47 11.51 1.49 9.72
C TYR A 47 13.03 1.46 9.59
N ALA A 48 13.72 2.32 10.35
CA ALA A 48 15.17 2.24 10.51
C ALA A 48 15.58 2.72 11.90
N CYS A 49 16.58 2.05 12.47
CA CYS A 49 17.16 2.44 13.75
C CYS A 49 18.65 2.17 13.82
N THR A 50 19.35 2.87 14.71
CA THR A 50 20.72 2.55 15.07
C THR A 50 20.74 1.41 16.09
N VAL A 51 21.78 0.58 16.02
CA VAL A 51 22.02 -0.55 16.92
C VAL A 51 23.49 -0.63 17.31
N LYS A 52 23.80 -1.43 18.34
CA LYS A 52 25.19 -1.61 18.80
C LYS A 52 26.04 -2.45 17.86
N ASP A 53 25.45 -3.51 17.29
CA ASP A 53 26.10 -4.46 16.38
C ASP A 53 25.07 -4.89 15.33
N SER A 54 25.14 -4.29 14.14
CA SER A 54 24.18 -4.55 13.07
C SER A 54 24.34 -5.93 12.45
N ALA A 55 25.56 -6.48 12.42
CA ALA A 55 25.77 -7.81 11.85
C ALA A 55 25.11 -8.87 12.72
N PHE A 56 25.29 -8.77 14.05
CA PHE A 56 24.61 -9.65 15.00
C PHE A 56 23.09 -9.51 14.93
N VAL A 57 22.57 -8.27 14.99
CA VAL A 57 21.12 -8.03 15.00
C VAL A 57 20.45 -8.49 13.70
N GLU A 58 21.04 -8.18 12.54
CA GLU A 58 20.52 -8.64 11.24
C GLU A 58 20.45 -10.16 11.18
N HIS A 59 21.51 -10.85 11.58
CA HIS A 59 21.56 -12.30 11.59
C HIS A 59 20.47 -12.90 12.50
N GLN A 60 20.30 -12.37 13.72
CA GLN A 60 19.25 -12.83 14.63
C GLN A 60 17.84 -12.59 14.08
N LEU A 61 17.60 -11.46 13.41
CA LEU A 61 16.33 -11.20 12.74
C LEU A 61 16.09 -12.18 11.59
N HIS A 62 17.09 -12.44 10.75
CA HIS A 62 16.98 -13.40 9.65
C HIS A 62 16.68 -14.80 10.16
N ASP A 63 17.37 -15.25 11.21
CA ASP A 63 17.16 -16.56 11.84
C ASP A 63 15.77 -16.66 12.48
N ALA A 64 15.35 -15.63 13.24
CA ALA A 64 14.05 -15.61 13.91
C ALA A 64 12.87 -15.66 12.92
N PHE A 65 13.05 -15.10 11.73
CA PHE A 65 12.03 -15.06 10.68
C PHE A 65 12.33 -15.99 9.50
N ASP A 66 13.21 -16.97 9.64
CA ASP A 66 13.64 -17.83 8.53
C ASP A 66 12.46 -18.61 7.91
N ASN A 67 11.47 -19.01 8.72
CA ASN A 67 10.24 -19.65 8.23
C ASN A 67 9.40 -18.75 7.29
N ASN A 68 9.58 -17.44 7.35
CA ASN A 68 8.94 -16.46 6.47
C ASN A 68 9.83 -16.08 5.26
N ARG A 69 11.05 -16.62 5.19
CA ARG A 69 12.04 -16.28 4.15
C ARG A 69 11.77 -17.09 2.89
N VAL A 70 11.39 -16.42 1.80
CA VAL A 70 10.99 -17.11 0.56
C VAL A 70 12.18 -17.72 -0.18
N ASN A 71 13.35 -17.10 -0.09
CA ASN A 71 14.59 -17.64 -0.63
C ASN A 71 15.69 -17.49 0.42
N PRO A 72 16.27 -18.59 0.93
CA PRO A 72 17.30 -18.56 1.98
C PRO A 72 18.55 -17.75 1.60
N ARG A 73 18.80 -17.53 0.31
CA ARG A 73 19.94 -16.72 -0.17
C ARG A 73 19.63 -15.23 -0.29
N ARG A 74 18.39 -14.81 -0.05
CA ARG A 74 17.94 -13.42 -0.22
C ARG A 74 17.36 -12.88 1.07
N GLU A 75 17.39 -11.57 1.24
CA GLU A 75 16.98 -10.90 2.49
C GLU A 75 15.51 -10.45 2.44
N PHE A 76 14.63 -11.25 1.83
CA PHE A 76 13.21 -10.95 1.67
C PHE A 76 12.35 -11.95 2.43
N PHE A 77 11.39 -11.42 3.18
CA PHE A 77 10.54 -12.16 4.08
C PHE A 77 9.08 -11.83 3.79
N GLN A 78 8.23 -12.84 3.68
CA GLN A 78 6.79 -12.67 3.57
C GLN A 78 6.20 -12.60 4.99
N ILE A 79 6.20 -11.40 5.57
CA ILE A 79 5.78 -11.14 6.95
C ILE A 79 5.31 -9.69 7.07
N ASP A 80 4.40 -9.45 8.03
CA ASP A 80 4.00 -8.10 8.41
C ASP A 80 5.23 -7.31 8.95
N PRO A 81 5.55 -6.13 8.39
CA PRO A 81 6.70 -5.34 8.83
C PRO A 81 6.63 -4.93 10.30
N GLU A 82 5.45 -4.73 10.88
CA GLU A 82 5.31 -4.37 12.30
C GLU A 82 5.82 -5.46 13.25
N ARG A 83 5.73 -6.72 12.84
CA ARG A 83 6.30 -7.85 13.60
C ARG A 83 7.82 -7.78 13.65
N VAL A 84 8.45 -7.40 12.54
CA VAL A 84 9.90 -7.23 12.48
C VAL A 84 10.35 -6.03 13.30
N VAL A 85 9.62 -4.90 13.23
CA VAL A 85 9.87 -3.72 14.07
C VAL A 85 9.81 -4.09 15.55
N SER A 86 8.80 -4.88 15.95
CA SER A 86 8.63 -5.28 17.34
C SER A 86 9.83 -6.08 17.88
N ALA A 87 10.41 -6.96 17.08
CA ALA A 87 11.63 -7.68 17.44
C ALA A 87 12.86 -6.76 17.47
N LEU A 88 13.00 -5.88 16.46
CA LEU A 88 14.13 -4.96 16.34
C LEU A 88 14.18 -3.94 17.49
N LYS A 89 13.04 -3.51 18.03
CA LYS A 89 12.96 -2.60 19.19
C LYS A 89 13.72 -3.09 20.43
N LEU A 90 13.98 -4.39 20.56
CA LEU A 90 14.78 -4.95 21.67
C LEU A 90 16.27 -4.58 21.58
N ALA A 91 16.76 -4.26 20.38
CA ALA A 91 18.16 -3.90 20.11
C ALA A 91 18.34 -2.43 19.67
N GLU A 92 17.25 -1.68 19.59
CA GLU A 92 17.22 -0.29 19.14
C GLU A 92 17.95 0.64 20.13
N ILE A 93 18.77 1.54 19.58
CA ILE A 93 19.38 2.66 20.30
C ILE A 93 18.65 3.97 19.95
N GLU A 94 18.44 4.23 18.67
CA GLU A 94 17.79 5.46 18.18
C GLU A 94 16.98 5.18 16.91
N ASN A 95 15.73 5.62 16.88
CA ASN A 95 14.90 5.59 15.67
C ASN A 95 15.30 6.72 14.71
N ILE A 96 15.67 6.34 13.49
CA ILE A 96 16.10 7.24 12.42
C ILE A 96 15.23 7.12 11.17
N THR A 97 14.00 6.63 11.33
CA THR A 97 13.06 6.40 10.22
C THR A 97 12.77 7.74 9.52
N PRO A 98 13.00 7.84 8.20
CA PRO A 98 12.82 9.08 7.46
C PRO A 98 11.32 9.41 7.36
N LYS A 99 10.99 10.71 7.42
CA LYS A 99 9.60 11.19 7.29
C LYS A 99 9.11 11.29 5.84
N LYS A 100 10.01 11.13 4.87
CA LYS A 100 9.76 11.25 3.43
C LYS A 100 10.43 10.09 2.71
N ASP A 101 9.89 9.75 1.54
CA ASP A 101 10.49 8.73 0.69
C ASP A 101 11.90 9.18 0.24
N ILE A 102 12.84 8.24 0.23
CA ILE A 102 14.21 8.45 -0.26
C ILE A 102 14.29 7.84 -1.66
N VAL A 103 14.06 8.68 -2.66
CA VAL A 103 14.08 8.30 -4.08
C VAL A 103 15.24 8.97 -4.80
N GLU A 104 15.66 8.40 -5.94
CA GLU A 104 16.78 8.93 -6.72
C GLU A 104 16.37 10.15 -7.55
N ASN A 105 15.22 10.08 -8.21
CA ASN A 105 14.74 11.10 -9.13
C ASN A 105 13.21 11.35 -9.01
N LYS A 106 12.69 12.29 -9.80
CA LYS A 106 11.26 12.65 -9.79
C LYS A 106 10.36 11.60 -10.46
N GLU A 107 10.89 10.84 -11.42
CA GLU A 107 10.14 9.80 -12.13
C GLU A 107 9.84 8.63 -11.18
N ASP A 108 10.82 8.23 -10.37
CA ASP A 108 10.66 7.25 -9.29
C ASP A 108 9.60 7.67 -8.29
N GLN A 109 9.60 8.96 -7.88
CA GLN A 109 8.57 9.48 -6.98
C GLN A 109 7.19 9.42 -7.63
N LYS A 110 7.07 9.77 -8.92
CA LYS A 110 5.81 9.73 -9.65
C LYS A 110 5.27 8.30 -9.70
N ALA A 111 6.11 7.35 -10.13
CA ALA A 111 5.75 5.93 -10.23
C ALA A 111 5.32 5.34 -8.86
N LEU A 112 6.02 5.71 -7.79
CA LEU A 112 5.67 5.28 -6.43
C LEU A 112 4.31 5.84 -5.99
N ASN A 113 4.03 7.12 -6.26
CA ASN A 113 2.77 7.77 -5.92
C ASN A 113 1.60 7.17 -6.71
N GLU A 114 1.76 6.98 -8.03
CA GLU A 114 0.74 6.38 -8.89
C GLU A 114 0.34 4.99 -8.39
N VAL A 115 1.29 4.16 -7.96
CA VAL A 115 1.00 2.81 -7.43
C VAL A 115 0.28 2.88 -6.07
N ARG A 116 0.66 3.82 -5.20
CA ARG A 116 -0.02 4.05 -3.92
C ARG A 116 -1.45 4.54 -4.12
N GLU A 117 -1.68 5.42 -5.09
CA GLU A 117 -3.03 5.91 -5.45
C GLU A 117 -3.89 4.80 -6.05
N ARG A 118 -3.33 3.97 -6.94
CA ARG A 118 -4.01 2.78 -7.48
C ARG A 118 -4.38 1.77 -6.39
N ARG A 119 -3.57 1.65 -5.34
CA ARG A 119 -3.87 0.78 -4.19
C ARG A 119 -4.76 1.39 -3.14
N ALA A 120 -4.89 2.71 -3.14
CA ALA A 120 -5.72 3.38 -2.17
C ALA A 120 -7.15 2.84 -2.27
N PRO A 121 -7.82 2.61 -1.12
CA PRO A 121 -9.23 2.26 -1.11
C PRO A 121 -10.01 3.29 -1.92
N PHE A 122 -10.95 2.82 -2.74
CA PHE A 122 -11.76 3.69 -3.59
C PHE A 122 -12.37 4.83 -2.77
N ARG A 123 -12.26 6.05 -3.30
CA ARG A 123 -12.95 7.24 -2.82
C ARG A 123 -13.61 7.96 -3.98
N PHE A 124 -14.78 8.55 -3.75
CA PHE A 124 -15.51 9.27 -4.79
C PHE A 124 -14.74 10.50 -5.34
N ASP A 125 -13.91 11.14 -4.52
CA ASP A 125 -13.08 12.27 -4.92
C ASP A 125 -12.01 11.89 -5.95
N MET A 126 -11.47 10.67 -5.88
CA MET A 126 -10.50 10.14 -6.85
C MET A 126 -11.07 10.08 -8.27
N VAL A 127 -12.40 9.97 -8.40
CA VAL A 127 -13.10 9.88 -9.70
C VAL A 127 -13.97 11.10 -9.98
N GLY A 128 -13.74 12.20 -9.27
CA GLY A 128 -14.44 13.47 -9.47
C GLY A 128 -15.93 13.44 -9.18
N ILE A 129 -16.40 12.55 -8.28
CA ILE A 129 -17.81 12.44 -7.91
C ILE A 129 -18.04 13.19 -6.58
N PRO A 130 -18.76 14.33 -6.59
CA PRO A 130 -19.02 15.10 -5.37
C PRO A 130 -20.07 14.44 -4.46
N ALA A 131 -20.04 14.81 -3.18
CA ALA A 131 -21.14 14.49 -2.27
C ALA A 131 -22.46 15.10 -2.79
N GLY A 132 -23.52 14.31 -2.74
CA GLY A 132 -24.83 14.66 -3.28
C GLY A 132 -25.10 14.07 -4.66
N SER A 133 -24.08 13.58 -5.38
CA SER A 133 -24.27 12.91 -6.67
C SER A 133 -25.11 11.65 -6.57
N GLU A 134 -25.91 11.38 -7.59
CA GLU A 134 -26.67 10.14 -7.73
C GLU A 134 -25.86 9.13 -8.54
N ILE A 135 -25.79 7.90 -8.03
CA ILE A 135 -25.22 6.74 -8.72
C ILE A 135 -26.30 5.68 -8.91
N VAL A 136 -26.19 4.89 -9.98
CA VAL A 136 -27.17 3.86 -10.33
C VAL A 136 -26.56 2.47 -10.25
N PHE A 137 -27.37 1.47 -9.96
CA PHE A 137 -26.91 0.09 -9.94
C PHE A 137 -26.82 -0.47 -11.36
N SER A 138 -25.67 -1.02 -11.74
CA SER A 138 -25.37 -1.56 -13.08
C SER A 138 -26.32 -2.64 -13.59
N ARG A 139 -26.97 -3.39 -12.69
CA ARG A 139 -27.91 -4.47 -13.06
C ARG A 139 -29.37 -4.01 -13.11
N ASP A 140 -29.67 -2.86 -12.52
CA ASP A 140 -31.00 -2.26 -12.50
C ASP A 140 -30.89 -0.76 -12.24
N GLU A 141 -30.99 0.05 -13.30
CA GLU A 141 -30.84 1.51 -13.22
C GLU A 141 -31.96 2.20 -12.42
N ASN A 142 -33.05 1.49 -12.09
CA ASN A 142 -34.06 2.01 -11.18
C ASN A 142 -33.57 2.07 -9.72
N ILE A 143 -32.53 1.31 -9.40
CA ILE A 143 -31.93 1.29 -8.06
C ILE A 143 -30.87 2.39 -8.00
N LYS A 144 -31.17 3.41 -7.21
CA LYS A 144 -30.39 4.64 -7.10
C LYS A 144 -29.85 4.81 -5.68
N ALA A 145 -28.64 5.32 -5.58
CA ALA A 145 -28.04 5.71 -4.32
C ALA A 145 -27.46 7.12 -4.42
N LYS A 146 -27.40 7.83 -3.30
CA LYS A 146 -26.84 9.17 -3.22
C LYS A 146 -25.49 9.14 -2.52
N VAL A 147 -24.46 9.74 -3.09
CA VAL A 147 -23.15 9.87 -2.44
C VAL A 147 -23.29 10.78 -1.23
N ILE A 148 -22.93 10.30 -0.04
CA ILE A 148 -22.98 11.08 1.20
C ILE A 148 -21.64 11.76 1.44
N ASP A 149 -20.55 11.00 1.29
CA ASP A 149 -19.18 11.43 1.51
C ASP A 149 -18.23 10.57 0.65
N ASN A 150 -16.91 10.78 0.79
CA ASN A 150 -15.91 10.09 -0.02
C ASN A 150 -15.92 8.56 0.11
N ARG A 151 -16.61 7.95 1.08
CA ARG A 151 -16.64 6.50 1.30
C ARG A 151 -18.03 5.88 1.43
N PHE A 152 -19.07 6.69 1.58
CA PHE A 152 -20.40 6.21 1.90
C PHE A 152 -21.46 6.75 0.94
N ILE A 153 -22.48 5.92 0.75
CA ILE A 153 -23.68 6.22 -0.03
C ILE A 153 -24.92 6.05 0.84
N GLU A 154 -26.00 6.70 0.45
CA GLU A 154 -27.34 6.50 0.97
C GLU A 154 -28.12 5.65 -0.03
N LEU A 155 -28.59 4.49 0.40
CA LEU A 155 -29.46 3.62 -0.39
C LEU A 155 -30.71 3.32 0.44
N ASN A 156 -31.90 3.62 -0.10
CA ASN A 156 -33.18 3.46 0.59
C ASN A 156 -33.24 4.16 1.97
N GLY A 157 -32.57 5.31 2.11
CA GLY A 157 -32.48 6.07 3.36
C GLY A 157 -31.48 5.52 4.39
N GLU A 158 -30.72 4.47 4.06
CA GLU A 158 -29.69 3.91 4.92
C GLU A 158 -28.27 4.26 4.43
N LYS A 159 -27.41 4.71 5.34
CA LYS A 159 -25.98 4.94 5.08
C LYS A 159 -25.24 3.60 4.97
N THR A 160 -24.59 3.36 3.84
CA THR A 160 -23.88 2.11 3.55
C THR A 160 -22.65 2.32 2.67
N ARG A 161 -21.86 1.26 2.45
CA ARG A 161 -20.70 1.24 1.53
C ARG A 161 -21.12 0.65 0.17
N LEU A 162 -20.34 0.94 -0.87
CA LEU A 162 -20.52 0.38 -2.21
C LEU A 162 -20.53 -1.15 -2.21
N SER A 163 -19.56 -1.79 -1.54
CA SER A 163 -19.47 -3.26 -1.48
C SER A 163 -20.63 -3.89 -0.73
N ALA A 164 -20.96 -3.38 0.45
CA ALA A 164 -22.04 -3.90 1.29
C ALA A 164 -23.42 -3.76 0.61
N SER A 165 -23.69 -2.61 -0.02
CA SER A 165 -24.93 -2.41 -0.79
C SER A 165 -25.01 -3.32 -2.01
N ALA A 166 -23.94 -3.42 -2.79
CA ALA A 166 -23.89 -4.30 -3.95
C ALA A 166 -24.06 -5.77 -3.55
N GLN A 167 -23.43 -6.22 -2.47
CA GLN A 167 -23.60 -7.59 -1.95
C GLN A 167 -25.06 -7.87 -1.60
N LYS A 168 -25.71 -6.96 -0.87
CA LYS A 168 -27.12 -7.08 -0.47
C LYS A 168 -28.05 -7.12 -1.69
N LEU A 169 -27.79 -6.31 -2.71
CA LEU A 169 -28.58 -6.26 -3.95
C LEU A 169 -28.38 -7.51 -4.82
N LEU A 170 -27.17 -8.07 -4.85
CA LEU A 170 -26.86 -9.30 -5.60
C LEU A 170 -27.30 -10.58 -4.88
N GLY A 171 -27.53 -10.51 -3.57
CA GLY A 171 -27.90 -11.67 -2.76
C GLY A 171 -26.74 -12.67 -2.59
N TYR A 172 -25.49 -12.20 -2.59
CA TYR A 172 -24.31 -13.05 -2.43
C TYR A 172 -23.87 -13.18 -0.98
N ASP A 173 -23.44 -14.38 -0.60
CA ASP A 173 -22.90 -14.68 0.74
C ASP A 173 -21.42 -14.27 0.91
N TYR A 174 -20.80 -13.72 -0.15
CA TYR A 174 -19.41 -13.27 -0.15
C TYR A 174 -19.29 -11.79 -0.53
N GLU A 175 -18.20 -11.15 -0.10
CA GLU A 175 -17.94 -9.74 -0.41
C GLU A 175 -17.74 -9.51 -1.91
N VAL A 176 -18.30 -8.42 -2.41
CA VAL A 176 -18.15 -8.00 -3.81
C VAL A 176 -17.44 -6.65 -3.91
N ALA A 177 -16.68 -6.47 -5.00
CA ALA A 177 -16.13 -5.18 -5.37
C ALA A 177 -17.25 -4.25 -5.82
N GLY A 178 -17.73 -3.40 -4.91
CA GLY A 178 -18.87 -2.52 -5.16
C GLY A 178 -18.66 -1.54 -6.33
N THR A 179 -17.42 -1.18 -6.66
CA THR A 179 -17.08 -0.30 -7.79
C THR A 179 -17.51 -0.87 -9.14
N LEU A 180 -17.57 -2.20 -9.28
CA LEU A 180 -18.03 -2.88 -10.49
C LEU A 180 -19.55 -2.82 -10.69
N TYR A 181 -20.29 -2.51 -9.62
CA TYR A 181 -21.76 -2.63 -9.62
C TYR A 181 -22.49 -1.31 -9.54
N TRP A 182 -21.79 -0.24 -9.20
CA TRP A 182 -22.33 1.11 -9.18
C TRP A 182 -21.79 1.89 -10.36
N MET A 183 -22.64 2.72 -10.97
CA MET A 183 -22.34 3.51 -12.15
C MET A 183 -22.63 4.99 -11.90
N TYR A 184 -21.83 5.83 -12.56
CA TYR A 184 -22.00 7.28 -12.58
C TYR A 184 -21.78 7.75 -14.02
N GLU A 185 -22.70 8.54 -14.57
CA GLU A 185 -22.62 9.07 -15.95
C GLU A 185 -22.45 7.99 -17.05
N GLY A 186 -23.01 6.78 -16.83
CA GLY A 186 -23.05 5.71 -17.83
C GLY A 186 -21.84 4.77 -17.87
N GLU A 187 -20.91 4.91 -16.94
CA GLU A 187 -19.77 4.00 -16.73
C GLU A 187 -19.76 3.52 -15.27
N THR A 188 -19.21 2.32 -15.03
CA THR A 188 -19.00 1.84 -13.66
C THR A 188 -17.96 2.69 -12.93
N LEU A 189 -18.04 2.73 -11.61
CA LEU A 189 -17.03 3.43 -10.80
C LEU A 189 -15.62 2.85 -10.99
N ASP A 190 -15.54 1.56 -11.34
CA ASP A 190 -14.30 0.87 -11.68
C ASP A 190 -13.75 1.34 -13.04
N GLU A 191 -14.57 1.36 -14.08
CA GLU A 191 -14.20 1.88 -15.40
C GLU A 191 -13.81 3.35 -15.33
N ARG A 192 -14.58 4.17 -14.60
CA ARG A 192 -14.27 5.59 -14.40
C ARG A 192 -12.91 5.77 -13.74
N ARG A 193 -12.59 4.94 -12.74
CA ARG A 193 -11.29 4.93 -12.08
C ARG A 193 -10.19 4.58 -13.07
N LEU A 194 -10.32 3.46 -13.80
CA LEU A 194 -9.33 3.04 -14.79
C LEU A 194 -9.11 4.09 -15.89
N ARG A 195 -10.17 4.77 -16.32
CA ARG A 195 -10.10 5.84 -17.32
C ARG A 195 -9.37 7.06 -16.79
N MET A 196 -9.75 7.57 -15.61
CA MET A 196 -9.05 8.71 -15.01
C MET A 196 -7.60 8.40 -14.66
N GLU A 197 -7.29 7.15 -14.28
CA GLU A 197 -5.92 6.68 -14.04
C GLU A 197 -5.09 6.46 -15.33
N GLY A 198 -5.74 6.36 -16.50
CA GLY A 198 -5.08 6.18 -17.80
C GLY A 198 -4.95 7.47 -18.63
N GLU A 199 -5.60 8.55 -18.21
CA GLU A 199 -5.57 9.88 -18.83
C GLU A 199 -4.46 10.80 -18.24
N GLU A 200 -3.71 10.35 -17.22
CA GLU A 200 -2.57 11.03 -16.56
C GLU A 200 -1.18 10.49 -16.93
#